data_AF-A0A961XK02-F1
#
_entry.id   AF-A0A961XK02-F1
#
_cell.length_a   1.000
_cell.length_b   1.000
_cell.length_c   1.000
_cell.angle_alpha   90.00
_cell.angle_beta   90.00
_cell.angle_gamma   90.00
#
_symmetry.space_group_name_H-M   'P 1'
#
loop_
_entity.id
_entity.type
_entity.pdbx_description
1 polymer ?
#
loop_
_entity_poly.entity_id
_entity_poly.type
_entity_poly.pdbx_seq_one_letter_code
_entity_poly.pdbx_strand_id
1 'polypeptide(L)'
;MRHLKLTGLLLATTASLGLATSAMAEVTLSFMHKWPEPENMAYFGPAVAEFEAANPDIKIKMEAVADEPYKDKIRVLMGSNEVPDIFFSWSGEFGKNFARNGRALDITDAVYGGDWKEAFPEAALQPFKYQDRLYGVPINVDAKFMLYNKQIFADNGIDVPQTYGDFFAACQTLKEAGYEPIAF
;
A
#
# COMPACT_ATOMS: atom_id res chain seq x y z
N MET A 1 -21.43 -24.42 -76.56
CA MET A 1 -22.69 -25.21 -76.42
C MET A 1 -22.79 -25.62 -74.95
N ARG A 2 -23.70 -25.20 -74.07
CA ARG A 2 -24.94 -24.41 -74.06
C ARG A 2 -24.87 -23.56 -72.78
N HIS A 3 -24.88 -22.24 -72.84
CA HIS A 3 -26.05 -21.36 -72.63
C HIS A 3 -27.02 -21.78 -71.51
N LEU A 4 -27.00 -21.03 -70.39
CA LEU A 4 -28.24 -20.58 -69.74
C LEU A 4 -28.02 -19.21 -69.07
N LYS A 5 -29.05 -18.36 -69.15
CA LYS A 5 -29.07 -16.91 -68.98
C LYS A 5 -29.51 -16.47 -67.57
N LEU A 6 -29.21 -15.19 -67.28
CA LEU A 6 -29.63 -14.30 -66.19
C LEU A 6 -31.11 -14.34 -65.78
N THR A 7 -31.35 -14.22 -64.47
CA THR A 7 -32.30 -13.34 -63.74
C THR A 7 -32.07 -13.61 -62.24
N GLY A 8 -31.80 -12.70 -61.30
CA GLY A 8 -32.12 -11.30 -61.12
C GLY A 8 -32.76 -11.16 -59.73
N LEU A 9 -32.00 -10.80 -58.68
CA LEU A 9 -32.56 -10.12 -57.50
C LEU A 9 -31.47 -9.37 -56.74
N LEU A 10 -31.57 -8.04 -56.80
CA LEU A 10 -30.87 -7.09 -55.95
C LEU A 10 -31.33 -7.33 -54.50
N LEU A 11 -30.43 -7.77 -53.61
CA LEU A 11 -30.65 -7.62 -52.17
C LEU A 11 -29.67 -6.58 -51.65
N ALA A 12 -30.23 -5.49 -51.15
CA ALA A 12 -29.51 -4.35 -50.62
C ALA A 12 -28.55 -4.78 -49.51
N THR A 13 -27.27 -4.49 -49.70
CA THR A 13 -26.24 -4.50 -48.67
C THR A 13 -26.48 -3.36 -47.70
N THR A 14 -27.14 -3.62 -46.57
CA THR A 14 -26.91 -2.85 -45.35
C THR A 14 -25.74 -3.49 -44.62
N ALA A 15 -24.53 -3.05 -44.96
CA ALA A 15 -23.36 -3.26 -44.11
C ALA A 15 -23.57 -2.42 -42.84
N SER A 16 -24.20 -3.03 -41.83
CA SER A 16 -24.12 -2.52 -40.46
C SER A 16 -22.65 -2.61 -40.06
N LEU A 17 -21.98 -1.46 -40.07
CA LEU A 17 -20.67 -1.27 -39.48
C LEU A 17 -20.84 -1.47 -37.98
N GLY A 18 -20.84 -2.74 -37.55
CA GLY A 18 -20.74 -3.12 -36.15
C GLY A 18 -19.41 -2.60 -35.68
N LEU A 19 -19.43 -1.50 -34.93
CA LEU A 19 -18.36 -1.15 -34.01
C LEU A 19 -18.21 -2.34 -33.08
N ALA A 20 -17.30 -3.25 -33.43
CA ALA A 20 -16.76 -4.19 -32.49
C ALA A 20 -15.93 -3.35 -31.52
N THR A 21 -16.59 -2.82 -30.48
CA THR A 21 -15.90 -2.46 -29.25
C THR A 21 -15.20 -3.74 -28.81
N SER A 22 -13.88 -3.78 -28.96
CA SER A 22 -13.07 -4.81 -28.34
C SER A 22 -13.39 -4.75 -26.86
N ALA A 23 -14.13 -5.73 -26.35
CA ALA A 23 -14.24 -5.94 -24.93
C ALA A 23 -12.83 -6.22 -24.43
N MET A 24 -12.16 -5.20 -23.90
CA MET A 24 -10.91 -5.38 -23.18
C MET A 24 -11.23 -6.33 -22.03
N ALA A 25 -10.47 -7.42 -21.90
CA ALA A 25 -10.67 -8.38 -20.83
C ALA A 25 -10.52 -7.65 -19.49
N GLU A 26 -11.54 -7.74 -18.63
CA GLU A 26 -11.52 -7.12 -17.31
C GLU A 26 -10.37 -7.70 -16.48
N VAL A 27 -9.49 -6.83 -15.97
CA VAL A 27 -8.36 -7.19 -15.11
C VAL A 27 -8.75 -6.88 -13.67
N THR A 28 -8.64 -7.85 -12.77
CA THR A 28 -8.81 -7.61 -11.33
C THR A 28 -7.46 -7.63 -10.62
N LEU A 29 -7.11 -6.53 -9.96
CA LEU A 29 -5.94 -6.42 -9.09
C LEU A 29 -6.35 -6.59 -7.64
N SER A 30 -5.57 -7.34 -6.89
CA SER A 30 -5.73 -7.50 -5.44
C SER A 30 -4.94 -6.42 -4.69
N PHE A 31 -5.60 -5.76 -3.73
CA PHE A 31 -4.99 -4.71 -2.90
C PHE A 31 -5.19 -5.00 -1.41
N MET A 32 -4.12 -5.18 -0.65
CA MET A 32 -4.21 -5.48 0.79
C MET A 32 -3.50 -4.45 1.67
N HIS A 33 -4.23 -3.80 2.59
CA HIS A 33 -3.68 -2.81 3.52
C HIS A 33 -4.09 -3.05 4.98
N LYS A 34 -3.44 -2.33 5.91
CA LYS A 34 -3.54 -2.61 7.36
C LYS A 34 -4.57 -1.77 8.14
N TRP A 35 -5.45 -1.05 7.43
CA TRP A 35 -6.26 0.04 8.00
C TRP A 35 -7.76 -0.20 7.81
N PRO A 36 -8.37 -1.15 8.55
CA PRO A 36 -9.80 -1.44 8.44
C PRO A 36 -10.68 -0.39 9.12
N GLU A 37 -10.10 0.56 9.86
CA GLU A 37 -10.87 1.53 10.63
C GLU A 37 -11.70 2.45 9.71
N PRO A 38 -12.94 2.80 10.07
CA PRO A 38 -13.84 3.60 9.23
C PRO A 38 -13.22 4.90 8.73
N GLU A 39 -12.38 5.56 9.54
CA GLU A 39 -11.70 6.81 9.20
C GLU A 39 -10.74 6.63 8.02
N ASN A 40 -10.03 5.49 7.98
CA ASN A 40 -9.11 5.15 6.90
C ASN A 40 -9.87 4.65 5.66
N MET A 41 -10.95 3.89 5.86
CA MET A 41 -11.80 3.41 4.76
C MET A 41 -12.50 4.55 4.03
N ALA A 42 -12.76 5.68 4.70
CA ALA A 42 -13.25 6.91 4.08
C ALA A 42 -12.24 7.55 3.10
N TYR A 43 -10.97 7.15 3.14
CA TYR A 43 -9.95 7.53 2.16
C TYR A 43 -9.82 6.47 1.05
N PHE A 44 -9.59 5.20 1.41
CA PHE A 44 -9.31 4.15 0.42
C PHE A 44 -10.51 3.80 -0.47
N GLY A 45 -11.72 3.78 0.09
CA GLY A 45 -12.93 3.46 -0.69
C GLY A 45 -13.14 4.42 -1.86
N PRO A 46 -13.17 5.76 -1.63
CA PRO A 46 -13.25 6.74 -2.70
C PRO A 46 -12.08 6.69 -3.69
N ALA A 47 -10.85 6.49 -3.21
CA ALA A 47 -9.68 6.41 -4.09
C ALA A 47 -9.76 5.21 -5.05
N VAL A 48 -10.21 4.04 -4.55
CA VAL A 48 -10.47 2.87 -5.39
C VAL A 48 -11.58 3.15 -6.41
N ALA A 49 -12.69 3.77 -5.97
CA ALA A 49 -13.79 4.09 -6.87
C ALA A 49 -13.40 5.08 -7.97
N GLU A 50 -12.59 6.10 -7.66
CA GLU A 50 -12.05 7.05 -8.62
C GLU A 50 -11.12 6.36 -9.63
N PHE A 51 -10.25 5.47 -9.15
CA PHE A 51 -9.37 4.68 -10.00
C PHE A 51 -10.15 3.78 -10.97
N GLU A 52 -11.15 3.03 -10.49
CA GLU A 52 -11.99 2.17 -11.34
C GLU A 52 -12.86 2.97 -12.32
N ALA A 53 -13.29 4.18 -11.95
CA ALA A 53 -14.03 5.05 -12.86
C ALA A 53 -13.14 5.58 -13.99
N ALA A 54 -11.86 5.86 -13.71
CA ALA A 54 -10.88 6.28 -14.70
C ALA A 54 -10.33 5.11 -15.55
N ASN A 55 -10.39 3.88 -15.03
CA ASN A 55 -9.87 2.66 -15.66
C ASN A 55 -10.97 1.60 -15.68
N PRO A 56 -11.98 1.70 -16.58
CA PRO A 56 -13.18 0.87 -16.55
C PRO A 56 -12.92 -0.63 -16.78
N ASP A 57 -11.76 -0.97 -17.34
CA ASP A 57 -11.27 -2.32 -17.58
C ASP A 57 -10.48 -2.91 -16.39
N ILE A 58 -10.22 -2.11 -15.34
CA ILE A 58 -9.50 -2.55 -14.14
C ILE A 58 -10.42 -2.50 -12.92
N LYS A 59 -10.44 -3.60 -12.16
CA LYS A 59 -11.12 -3.72 -10.87
C LYS A 59 -10.12 -3.91 -9.74
N ILE A 60 -10.42 -3.35 -8.57
CA ILE A 60 -9.61 -3.50 -7.36
C ILE A 60 -10.38 -4.31 -6.33
N LYS A 61 -9.87 -5.51 -6.05
CA LYS A 61 -10.30 -6.32 -4.91
C LYS A 61 -9.51 -5.91 -3.68
N MET A 62 -10.06 -4.95 -2.92
CA MET A 62 -9.43 -4.44 -1.70
C MET A 62 -9.74 -5.31 -0.48
N GLU A 63 -8.72 -5.56 0.34
CA GLU A 63 -8.82 -6.19 1.65
C GLU A 63 -8.12 -5.33 2.72
N ALA A 64 -8.84 -5.02 3.79
CA ALA A 64 -8.29 -4.30 4.94
C ALA A 64 -8.23 -5.24 6.15
N VAL A 65 -7.05 -5.34 6.78
CA VAL A 65 -6.80 -6.23 7.93
C VAL A 65 -6.17 -5.43 9.06
N ALA A 66 -6.59 -5.61 10.32
CA ALA A 66 -6.02 -4.86 11.44
C ALA A 66 -4.50 -5.12 11.61
N ASP A 67 -3.78 -4.17 12.23
CA ASP A 67 -2.30 -4.13 12.29
C ASP A 67 -1.63 -5.45 12.68
N GLU A 68 -2.06 -6.07 13.78
CA GLU A 68 -1.49 -7.32 14.28
C GLU A 68 -1.80 -8.50 13.34
N PRO A 69 -3.08 -8.80 13.01
CA PRO A 69 -3.40 -9.86 12.05
C PRO A 69 -2.77 -9.64 10.66
N TYR A 70 -2.54 -8.39 10.24
CA TYR A 70 -1.89 -8.07 8.97
C TYR A 70 -0.46 -8.63 8.93
N LYS A 71 0.32 -8.45 10.01
CA LYS A 71 1.71 -8.91 10.09
C LYS A 71 1.81 -10.42 9.91
N ASP A 72 0.88 -11.17 10.48
CA ASP A 72 0.87 -12.63 10.36
C ASP A 72 0.42 -13.05 8.96
N LYS A 73 -0.65 -12.45 8.45
CA LYS A 73 -1.17 -12.76 7.12
C LYS A 73 -0.16 -12.46 6.02
N ILE A 74 0.44 -11.27 6.00
CA ILE A 74 1.40 -10.92 4.94
C ILE A 74 2.63 -11.84 4.98
N ARG A 75 3.12 -12.25 6.15
CA ARG A 75 4.24 -13.20 6.25
C ARG A 75 3.90 -14.56 5.64
N VAL A 76 2.69 -15.07 5.88
CA VAL A 76 2.21 -16.32 5.28
C VAL A 76 2.13 -16.18 3.74
N LEU A 77 1.53 -15.09 3.24
CA LEU A 77 1.40 -14.86 1.79
C LEU A 77 2.76 -14.71 1.10
N MET A 78 3.76 -14.11 1.76
CA MET A 78 5.12 -13.99 1.22
C MET A 78 5.83 -15.34 1.05
N GLY A 79 5.45 -16.34 1.85
CA GLY A 79 5.89 -17.72 1.70
C GLY A 79 5.17 -18.49 0.61
N SER A 80 4.03 -18.00 0.12
CA SER A 80 3.22 -18.62 -0.94
C SER A 80 3.34 -17.87 -2.27
N ASN A 81 2.55 -18.26 -3.26
CA ASN A 81 2.41 -17.54 -4.53
C ASN A 81 1.12 -16.70 -4.57
N GLU A 82 0.59 -16.32 -3.40
CA GLU A 82 -0.67 -15.59 -3.22
C GLU A 82 -0.43 -14.18 -2.66
N VAL A 83 0.76 -13.63 -2.87
CA VAL A 83 1.06 -12.22 -2.54
C VAL A 83 0.12 -11.32 -3.35
N PRO A 84 -0.58 -10.35 -2.71
CA PRO A 84 -1.43 -9.42 -3.44
C PRO A 84 -0.63 -8.60 -4.46
N ASP A 85 -1.30 -8.13 -5.52
CA ASP A 85 -0.66 -7.31 -6.55
C ASP A 85 -0.17 -5.98 -5.97
N ILE A 86 -0.95 -5.39 -5.06
CA ILE A 86 -0.65 -4.18 -4.31
C ILE A 86 -0.79 -4.51 -2.83
N PHE A 87 0.23 -4.19 -2.03
CA PHE A 87 0.17 -4.46 -0.60
C PHE A 87 0.91 -3.41 0.23
N PHE A 88 0.41 -3.19 1.43
CA PHE A 88 1.11 -2.41 2.44
C PHE A 88 2.35 -3.15 2.97
N SER A 89 3.39 -2.40 3.29
CA SER A 89 4.53 -2.92 4.03
C SER A 89 5.10 -1.83 4.94
N TRP A 90 5.65 -2.24 6.09
CA TRP A 90 6.53 -1.34 6.84
C TRP A 90 7.84 -1.18 6.09
N SER A 91 8.35 0.05 6.06
CA SER A 91 9.63 0.36 5.47
C SER A 91 10.81 -0.23 6.27
N GLY A 92 12.04 -0.04 5.77
CA GLY A 92 13.23 -0.59 6.41
C GLY A 92 13.35 -2.09 6.22
N GLU A 93 13.85 -2.82 7.22
CA GLU A 93 14.19 -4.24 7.05
C GLU A 93 12.97 -5.12 6.73
N PHE A 94 11.78 -4.75 7.25
CA PHE A 94 10.55 -5.50 6.96
C PHE A 94 10.25 -5.52 5.45
N GLY A 95 10.16 -4.34 4.82
CA GLY A 95 9.96 -4.23 3.36
C GLY A 95 11.16 -4.71 2.54
N LYS A 96 12.40 -4.46 2.99
CA LYS A 96 13.60 -4.95 2.29
C LYS A 96 13.64 -6.47 2.17
N ASN A 97 13.09 -7.20 3.14
CA ASN A 97 12.97 -8.65 3.04
C ASN A 97 12.12 -9.08 1.83
N PHE A 98 11.10 -8.31 1.45
CA PHE A 98 10.27 -8.65 0.31
C PHE A 98 11.02 -8.42 -1.01
N ALA A 99 11.72 -7.28 -1.13
CA ALA A 99 12.59 -7.01 -2.27
C ALA A 99 13.70 -8.06 -2.43
N ARG A 100 14.39 -8.41 -1.33
CA ARG A 100 15.47 -9.41 -1.30
C ARG A 100 15.02 -10.78 -1.78
N ASN A 101 13.77 -11.16 -1.51
CA ASN A 101 13.21 -12.45 -1.89
C ASN A 101 12.40 -12.42 -3.20
N GLY A 102 12.49 -11.33 -3.98
CA GLY A 102 11.79 -11.22 -5.27
C GLY A 102 10.26 -11.17 -5.13
N ARG A 103 9.75 -10.71 -3.99
CA ARG A 103 8.32 -10.58 -3.70
C ARG A 103 7.79 -9.14 -3.82
N ALA A 104 8.65 -8.20 -4.15
CA ALA A 104 8.28 -6.82 -4.45
C ALA A 104 8.82 -6.43 -5.83
N LEU A 105 8.00 -5.72 -6.60
CA LEU A 105 8.38 -5.23 -7.93
C LEU A 105 9.35 -4.06 -7.80
N ASP A 106 10.38 -4.05 -8.64
CA ASP A 106 11.24 -2.88 -8.81
C ASP A 106 10.48 -1.79 -9.58
N ILE A 107 10.18 -0.69 -8.90
CA ILE A 107 9.42 0.45 -9.43
C ILE A 107 10.32 1.67 -9.68
N THR A 108 11.66 1.49 -9.67
CA THR A 108 12.62 2.60 -9.80
C THR A 108 12.34 3.46 -11.02
N ASP A 109 12.17 2.83 -12.18
CA ASP A 109 12.05 3.55 -13.44
C ASP A 109 10.66 4.19 -13.57
N ALA A 110 9.62 3.56 -13.00
CA ALA A 110 8.27 4.12 -12.93
C ALA A 110 8.22 5.39 -12.07
N VAL A 111 8.96 5.41 -10.96
CA VAL A 111 9.00 6.56 -10.05
C VAL A 111 9.91 7.67 -10.58
N TYR A 112 11.14 7.36 -10.96
CA TYR A 112 12.12 8.38 -11.35
C TYR A 112 12.03 8.82 -12.81
N GLY A 113 11.46 7.98 -13.69
CA GLY A 113 11.25 8.26 -15.11
C GLY A 113 9.84 8.73 -15.46
N GLY A 114 8.87 8.59 -14.55
CA GLY A 114 7.47 8.93 -14.78
C GLY A 114 6.99 10.17 -14.01
N ASP A 115 5.67 10.32 -13.96
CA ASP A 115 4.98 11.46 -13.34
C ASP A 115 5.16 11.55 -11.82
N TRP A 116 5.69 10.49 -11.19
CA TRP A 116 5.85 10.39 -9.74
C TRP A 116 7.18 10.97 -9.24
N LYS A 117 8.04 11.44 -10.15
CA LYS A 117 9.39 11.93 -9.81
C LYS A 117 9.40 13.03 -8.76
N GLU A 118 8.40 13.91 -8.79
CA GLU A 118 8.26 15.03 -7.85
C GLU A 118 7.19 14.77 -6.77
N ALA A 119 6.53 13.61 -6.80
CA ALA A 119 5.45 13.27 -5.86
C ALA A 119 5.97 12.96 -4.45
N PHE A 120 7.25 12.58 -4.32
CA PHE A 120 7.83 12.14 -3.06
C PHE A 120 9.16 12.85 -2.74
N PRO A 121 9.34 13.37 -1.51
CA PRO A 121 10.66 13.77 -1.04
C PRO A 121 11.61 12.57 -1.04
N GLU A 122 12.84 12.76 -1.52
CA GLU A 122 13.83 11.67 -1.62
C GLU A 122 14.09 10.99 -0.25
N ALA A 123 14.10 11.74 0.84
CA ALA A 123 14.24 11.20 2.19
C ALA A 123 13.13 10.20 2.57
N ALA A 124 11.92 10.36 2.02
CA ALA A 124 10.80 9.46 2.27
C ALA A 124 10.86 8.18 1.41
N LEU A 125 11.61 8.20 0.30
CA LEU A 125 11.83 7.03 -0.56
C LEU A 125 12.97 6.13 -0.04
N GLN A 126 13.98 6.71 0.64
CA GLN A 126 15.15 5.99 1.13
C GLN A 126 14.82 4.71 1.94
N PRO A 127 13.83 4.70 2.85
CA PRO A 127 13.46 3.49 3.59
C PRO A 127 12.93 2.33 2.74
N PHE A 128 12.51 2.59 1.50
CA PHE A 128 11.97 1.61 0.55
C PHE A 128 13.00 1.13 -0.48
N LYS A 129 14.26 1.59 -0.39
CA LYS A 129 15.33 1.17 -1.29
C LYS A 129 16.01 -0.12 -0.82
N TYR A 130 16.31 -1.00 -1.77
CA TYR A 130 17.14 -2.18 -1.60
C TYR A 130 18.11 -2.28 -2.78
N GLN A 131 19.42 -2.38 -2.51
CA GLN A 131 20.47 -2.39 -3.54
C GLN A 131 20.32 -1.23 -4.55
N ASP A 132 20.09 -0.02 -4.03
CA ASP A 132 19.89 1.23 -4.80
C ASP A 132 18.68 1.26 -5.74
N ARG A 133 17.80 0.26 -5.68
CA ARG A 133 16.53 0.18 -6.42
C ARG A 133 15.35 0.38 -5.48
N LEU A 134 14.27 0.96 -5.98
CA LEU A 134 13.07 1.32 -5.23
C LEU A 134 12.00 0.24 -5.36
N TYR A 135 11.46 -0.23 -4.23
CA TYR A 135 10.49 -1.34 -4.17
C TYR A 135 9.17 -0.98 -3.49
N GLY A 136 8.93 0.33 -3.30
CA GLY A 136 7.72 0.83 -2.68
C GLY A 136 7.73 2.35 -2.59
N VAL A 137 6.56 2.92 -2.34
CA VAL A 137 6.38 4.36 -2.10
C VAL A 137 5.73 4.59 -0.74
N PRO A 138 6.05 5.69 -0.06
CA PRO A 138 5.40 6.04 1.20
C PRO A 138 3.95 6.46 0.97
N ILE A 139 3.06 6.04 1.85
CA ILE A 139 1.70 6.60 1.98
C ILE A 139 1.61 7.62 3.10
N ASN A 140 2.39 7.42 4.16
CA ASN A 140 2.57 8.33 5.28
C ASN A 140 3.99 8.21 5.83
N VAL A 141 4.38 9.13 6.71
CA VAL A 141 5.63 9.08 7.46
C VAL A 141 5.28 9.00 8.94
N ASP A 142 5.69 7.91 9.58
CA ASP A 142 5.49 7.72 11.02
C ASP A 142 6.73 8.20 11.78
N ALA A 143 6.50 8.89 12.89
CA ALA A 143 7.55 9.28 13.83
C ALA A 143 7.28 8.64 15.20
N LYS A 144 8.34 8.17 15.86
CA LYS A 144 8.25 7.61 17.21
C LYS A 144 8.48 8.71 18.23
N PHE A 145 7.57 8.82 19.19
CA PHE A 145 7.65 9.78 20.28
C PHE A 145 7.61 9.06 21.61
N MET A 146 8.39 9.55 22.58
CA MET A 146 8.19 9.22 23.98
C MET A 146 7.32 10.31 24.59
N LEU A 147 6.09 9.98 24.91
CA LEU A 147 5.18 10.88 25.60
C LEU A 147 5.26 10.62 27.10
N TYR A 148 5.19 11.68 27.91
CA TYR A 148 5.24 11.57 29.36
C TYR A 148 4.25 12.51 30.03
N ASN A 149 3.79 12.14 31.22
CA ASN A 149 2.96 13.00 32.04
C ASN A 149 3.85 13.97 32.83
N LYS A 150 3.80 15.25 32.45
CA LYS A 150 4.61 16.30 33.07
C LYS A 150 4.35 16.45 34.57
N GLN A 151 3.11 16.30 35.02
CA GLN A 151 2.75 16.44 36.43
C GLN A 151 3.35 15.29 37.23
N ILE A 152 3.19 14.05 36.76
CA ILE A 152 3.77 12.87 37.43
C ILE A 152 5.29 12.99 37.51
N PHE A 153 5.95 13.47 36.45
CA PHE A 153 7.41 13.68 36.48
C PHE A 153 7.80 14.75 37.51
N ALA A 154 7.10 15.89 37.54
CA ALA A 154 7.36 16.96 38.49
C ALA A 154 7.14 16.52 39.95
N ASP A 155 6.05 15.80 40.24
CA ASP A 155 5.70 15.32 41.58
C ASP A 155 6.73 14.32 42.12
N ASN A 156 7.45 13.63 41.24
CA ASN A 156 8.48 12.64 41.57
C ASN A 156 9.91 13.18 41.39
N GLY A 157 10.08 14.47 41.08
CA GLY A 157 11.40 15.09 40.90
C GLY A 157 12.19 14.53 39.72
N ILE A 158 11.51 14.11 38.65
CA ILE A 158 12.10 13.49 37.47
C ILE A 158 12.26 14.54 36.36
N ASP A 159 13.51 14.76 35.93
CA ASP A 159 13.82 15.53 34.71
C ASP A 159 13.61 14.68 33.45
N VAL A 160 13.43 15.33 32.29
CA VAL A 160 13.27 14.62 31.01
C VAL A 160 14.55 13.82 30.69
N PRO A 161 14.49 12.48 30.62
CA PRO A 161 15.67 11.65 30.39
C PRO A 161 16.39 12.00 29.09
N GLN A 162 17.71 12.17 29.16
CA GLN A 162 18.55 12.41 27.97
C GLN A 162 19.37 11.18 27.58
N THR A 163 19.50 10.22 28.49
CA THR A 163 20.21 8.95 28.28
C THR A 163 19.36 7.75 28.67
N TYR A 164 19.75 6.56 28.22
CA TYR A 164 19.14 5.32 28.68
C TYR A 164 19.27 5.12 30.20
N GLY A 165 20.39 5.57 30.79
CA GLY A 165 20.58 5.53 32.24
C GLY A 165 19.54 6.36 32.97
N ASP A 166 19.33 7.60 32.54
CA ASP A 166 18.30 8.50 33.09
C ASP A 166 16.90 7.91 32.89
N PHE A 167 16.66 7.28 31.74
CA PHE A 167 15.37 6.65 31.45
C PHE A 167 15.06 5.51 32.40
N PHE A 168 16.01 4.60 32.64
CA PHE A 168 15.82 3.51 33.59
C PHE A 168 15.70 4.02 35.04
N ALA A 169 16.45 5.07 35.40
CA ALA A 169 16.31 5.70 36.71
C ALA A 169 14.92 6.30 36.90
N ALA A 170 14.41 7.05 35.91
CA ALA A 170 13.05 7.57 35.91
C ALA A 170 12.01 6.46 36.03
N CYS A 171 12.17 5.35 35.28
CA CYS A 171 11.27 4.21 35.39
C CYS A 171 11.28 3.58 36.79
N GLN A 172 12.45 3.46 37.42
CA GLN A 172 12.57 2.93 38.77
C GLN A 172 11.86 3.83 39.78
N THR A 173 12.07 5.15 39.72
CA THR A 173 11.40 6.13 40.59
C THR A 173 9.88 6.07 40.43
N LEU A 174 9.38 6.05 39.19
CA LEU A 174 7.94 5.94 38.91
C LEU A 174 7.33 4.66 39.48
N LYS A 175 8.04 3.54 39.35
CA LYS A 175 7.60 2.25 39.89
C LYS A 175 7.54 2.25 41.42
N GLU A 176 8.54 2.83 42.08
CA GLU A 176 8.57 2.98 43.55
C GLU A 176 7.44 3.89 44.06
N ALA A 177 7.03 4.88 43.26
CA ALA A 177 5.88 5.73 43.52
C ALA A 177 4.52 5.10 43.14
N GLY A 178 4.51 3.86 42.64
CA GLY A 178 3.29 3.11 42.32
C GLY A 178 2.70 3.38 40.93
N TYR A 179 3.43 4.04 40.03
CA TYR A 179 3.02 4.23 38.64
C TYR A 179 3.51 3.09 37.74
N GLU A 180 2.76 2.81 36.68
CA GLU A 180 3.25 2.01 35.55
C GLU A 180 4.16 2.89 34.69
N PRO A 181 5.48 2.62 34.59
CA PRO A 181 6.40 3.56 33.95
C PRO A 181 6.31 3.60 32.42
N ILE A 182 5.84 2.53 31.78
CA ILE A 182 5.76 2.42 30.31
C ILE A 182 4.40 1.85 29.92
N ALA A 183 3.68 2.57 29.06
CA ALA A 183 2.47 2.12 28.39
C ALA A 183 2.66 2.17 26.87
N PHE A 184 2.12 1.19 26.14
CA PHE A 184 2.22 1.05 24.69
C PHE A 184 0.85 0.80 24.06
#